data_AF-A0AA43EMP7-F1
#
_entry.id   AF-A0AA43EMP7-F1
#
_cell.length_a   1.000
_cell.length_b   1.000
_cell.length_c   1.000
_cell.angle_alpha   90.00
_cell.angle_beta   90.00
_cell.angle_gamma   90.00
#
_symmetry.space_group_name_H-M   'P 1'
#
loop_
_entity.id
_entity.type
_entity.pdbx_description
1 polymer ?
#
loop_
_entity_poly.entity_id
_entity_poly.type
_entity_poly.pdbx_seq_one_letter_code
_entity_poly.pdbx_strand_id
1 'polypeptide(L)'
;MPPTQWTDIGSAEELKGKPLRQVMCGKTSIALTYKDGMFTAISGVCNHVGGPLGAGTFDGDYVVCPWHYWKFHHRTGHGEAGYEQDQVPAYPTKVENGRVYVDLLSATKRRKQAHKPHPLARAVSRQPGPIRVVGISTTAMTLDHPRFSGSDALLEAALEHAKSKLQLETHCIKLRELNFRPCEGYYSKSAQACTWPCSITQMDPTDQLDRVYEAIVHWADVILISTPIRWGNASSLYYKMVERMNCIQNQETIANKHLLKNKVAAFIIMGGQDNVQGVAGQLMTFFSEVGCQFPQFPFIAHSRGWSAEDMERNVIEVQNSRELREGAQALVARAADMAKLMVGGQLPGHPLARGGRKAHQLDSEPTG
;
A
#
# COMPACT_ATOMS: atom_id res chain seq x y z
N MET A 1 -10.24 49.34 -1.41
CA MET A 1 -10.24 47.89 -1.70
C MET A 1 -9.35 47.67 -2.92
N PRO A 2 -8.45 46.68 -2.94
CA PRO A 2 -7.75 46.35 -4.17
C PRO A 2 -8.79 45.99 -5.25
N PRO A 3 -8.58 46.38 -6.52
CA PRO A 3 -9.54 46.12 -7.58
C PRO A 3 -9.75 44.61 -7.75
N THR A 4 -11.01 44.17 -7.79
CA THR A 4 -11.38 42.77 -8.07
C THR A 4 -10.77 42.34 -9.40
N GLN A 5 -9.83 41.40 -9.36
CA GLN A 5 -9.20 40.85 -10.55
C GLN A 5 -10.00 39.63 -11.03
N TRP A 6 -11.08 39.90 -11.76
CA TRP A 6 -11.82 38.86 -12.46
C TRP A 6 -10.93 38.22 -13.51
N THR A 7 -10.67 36.92 -13.37
CA THR A 7 -9.90 36.14 -14.33
C THR A 7 -10.87 35.47 -15.29
N ASP A 8 -10.78 35.81 -16.57
CA ASP A 8 -11.50 35.14 -17.65
C ASP A 8 -10.96 33.70 -17.82
N ILE A 9 -11.84 32.72 -17.77
CA ILE A 9 -11.48 31.30 -17.88
C ILE A 9 -12.05 30.62 -19.13
N GLY A 10 -12.73 31.37 -20.01
CA GLY A 10 -13.23 30.89 -21.31
C GLY A 10 -14.73 31.04 -21.55
N SER A 11 -15.18 30.45 -22.67
CA SER A 11 -16.58 30.48 -23.12
C SER A 11 -17.49 29.69 -22.18
N ALA A 12 -18.62 30.28 -21.80
CA ALA A 12 -19.63 29.60 -21.01
C ALA A 12 -20.16 28.35 -21.72
N GLU A 13 -20.44 28.43 -23.02
CA GLU A 13 -20.98 27.29 -23.78
C GLU A 13 -20.00 26.11 -23.82
N GLU A 14 -18.71 26.38 -23.98
CA GLU A 14 -17.67 25.33 -23.95
C GLU A 14 -17.48 24.76 -22.55
N LEU A 15 -17.53 25.61 -21.52
CA LEU A 15 -17.28 25.20 -20.14
C LEU A 15 -18.44 24.39 -19.55
N LYS A 16 -19.69 24.67 -19.94
CA LYS A 16 -20.89 23.92 -19.52
C LYS A 16 -20.91 22.47 -19.98
N GLY A 17 -20.20 22.14 -21.07
CA GLY A 17 -20.17 20.79 -21.64
C GLY A 17 -19.53 19.72 -20.74
N LYS A 18 -18.85 20.13 -19.65
CA LYS A 18 -18.34 19.21 -18.62
C LYS A 18 -18.76 19.69 -17.23
N PRO A 19 -19.45 18.87 -16.43
CA PRO A 19 -20.01 19.30 -15.14
C PRO A 19 -18.94 19.59 -14.09
N LEU A 20 -17.74 19.01 -14.21
CA LEU A 20 -16.58 19.27 -13.36
C LEU A 20 -15.31 19.25 -14.23
N ARG A 21 -14.44 20.24 -14.03
CA ARG A 21 -13.14 20.28 -14.71
C ARG A 21 -12.08 21.05 -13.93
N GLN A 22 -10.84 20.66 -14.15
CA GLN A 22 -9.67 21.40 -13.66
C GLN A 22 -9.38 22.56 -14.62
N VAL A 23 -9.30 23.78 -14.09
CA VAL A 23 -8.83 24.97 -14.81
C VAL A 23 -7.67 25.61 -14.05
N MET A 24 -6.78 26.30 -14.79
CA MET A 24 -5.66 27.06 -14.21
C MET A 24 -5.93 28.55 -14.37
N CYS A 25 -5.97 29.26 -13.25
CA CYS A 25 -6.08 30.72 -13.20
C CYS A 25 -4.74 31.27 -12.71
N GLY A 26 -3.85 31.62 -13.64
CA GLY A 26 -2.44 31.90 -13.32
C GLY A 26 -1.76 30.65 -12.72
N LYS A 27 -1.29 30.75 -11.48
CA LYS A 27 -0.69 29.62 -10.73
C LYS A 27 -1.70 28.85 -9.88
N THR A 28 -2.96 29.28 -9.83
CA THR A 28 -3.98 28.70 -8.95
C THR A 28 -4.80 27.65 -9.72
N SER A 29 -4.76 26.41 -9.22
CA SER A 29 -5.61 25.32 -9.69
C SER A 29 -7.03 25.49 -9.15
N ILE A 30 -8.04 25.49 -10.03
CA ILE A 30 -9.46 25.64 -9.70
C ILE A 30 -10.26 24.43 -10.20
N ALA A 31 -11.09 23.85 -9.32
CA ALA A 31 -12.12 22.91 -9.71
C ALA A 31 -13.37 23.71 -10.08
N LEU A 32 -13.58 23.90 -11.38
CA LEU A 32 -14.77 24.57 -11.91
C LEU A 32 -15.88 23.53 -12.06
N THR A 33 -17.05 23.87 -11.54
CA THR A 33 -18.25 23.05 -11.69
C THR A 33 -19.34 23.80 -12.42
N TYR A 34 -20.08 23.10 -13.26
CA TYR A 34 -21.34 23.55 -13.83
C TYR A 34 -22.44 22.55 -13.45
N LYS A 35 -23.31 22.97 -12.52
CA LYS A 35 -24.39 22.14 -11.97
C LYS A 35 -25.61 23.02 -11.72
N ASP A 36 -26.80 22.49 -12.02
CA ASP A 36 -28.09 23.20 -11.83
C ASP A 36 -28.13 24.57 -12.54
N GLY A 37 -27.55 24.66 -13.73
CA GLY A 37 -27.50 25.89 -14.52
C GLY A 37 -26.50 26.93 -14.01
N MET A 38 -25.69 26.61 -13.00
CA MET A 38 -24.81 27.56 -12.32
C MET A 38 -23.35 27.11 -12.38
N PHE A 39 -22.46 28.06 -12.69
CA PHE A 39 -21.04 27.88 -12.47
C PHE A 39 -20.71 28.16 -11.01
N THR A 40 -19.88 27.29 -10.41
CA THR A 40 -19.22 27.57 -9.13
C THR A 40 -17.78 27.07 -9.19
N ALA A 41 -16.93 27.60 -8.31
CA ALA A 41 -15.51 27.28 -8.29
C ALA A 41 -15.03 27.05 -6.86
N ILE A 42 -14.30 25.96 -6.66
CA ILE A 42 -13.52 25.70 -5.46
C ILE A 42 -12.05 25.46 -5.83
N SER A 43 -11.17 25.39 -4.85
CA SER A 43 -9.77 25.07 -5.11
C SER A 43 -9.66 23.71 -5.78
N GLY A 44 -8.79 23.62 -6.78
CA GLY A 44 -8.46 22.37 -7.45
C GLY A 44 -7.62 21.41 -6.60
N VAL A 45 -7.17 21.82 -5.41
CA VAL A 45 -6.23 21.04 -4.59
C VAL A 45 -6.92 20.57 -3.31
N CYS A 46 -7.12 19.26 -3.20
CA CYS A 46 -7.72 18.59 -2.04
C CYS A 46 -6.93 18.82 -0.74
N ASN A 47 -7.61 19.07 0.40
CA ASN A 47 -6.95 19.24 1.69
C ASN A 47 -6.24 17.97 2.20
N HIS A 48 -6.66 16.77 1.78
CA HIS A 48 -6.09 15.51 2.26
C HIS A 48 -4.60 15.40 1.94
N VAL A 49 -4.25 15.09 0.68
CA VAL A 49 -2.85 14.96 0.21
C VAL A 49 -2.59 15.70 -1.11
N GLY A 50 -3.45 16.65 -1.48
CA GLY A 50 -3.22 17.52 -2.64
C GLY A 50 -3.80 17.05 -3.97
N GLY A 51 -4.68 16.05 -3.98
CA GLY A 51 -5.28 15.53 -5.22
C GLY A 51 -6.09 16.55 -6.03
N PRO A 52 -6.15 16.40 -7.37
CA PRO A 52 -6.80 17.34 -8.28
C PRO A 52 -8.32 17.20 -8.24
N LEU A 53 -9.00 18.06 -7.49
CA LEU A 53 -10.46 18.03 -7.33
C LEU A 53 -11.19 18.24 -8.65
N GLY A 54 -10.62 19.02 -9.59
CA GLY A 54 -11.21 19.22 -10.91
C GLY A 54 -11.16 17.99 -11.83
N ALA A 55 -10.42 16.95 -11.46
CA ALA A 55 -10.40 15.65 -12.15
C ALA A 55 -11.21 14.58 -11.40
N GLY A 56 -11.99 15.00 -10.39
CA GLY A 56 -12.84 14.14 -9.58
C GLY A 56 -14.18 13.78 -10.23
N THR A 57 -15.11 13.38 -9.38
CA THR A 57 -16.52 13.10 -9.74
C THR A 57 -17.46 13.82 -8.78
N PHE A 58 -18.77 13.71 -9.01
CA PHE A 58 -19.79 14.17 -8.07
C PHE A 58 -20.36 13.04 -7.23
N ASP A 59 -20.68 13.35 -5.99
CA ASP A 59 -21.59 12.61 -5.12
C ASP A 59 -22.56 13.62 -4.49
N GLY A 60 -23.80 13.69 -5.01
CA GLY A 60 -24.73 14.75 -4.67
C GLY A 60 -24.15 16.15 -4.96
N ASP A 61 -24.03 16.99 -3.93
CA ASP A 61 -23.45 18.34 -4.01
C ASP A 61 -21.95 18.40 -3.74
N TYR A 62 -21.29 17.25 -3.64
CA TYR A 62 -19.88 17.17 -3.31
C TYR A 62 -19.02 16.77 -4.50
N VAL A 63 -17.88 17.46 -4.65
CA VAL A 63 -16.78 17.05 -5.51
C VAL A 63 -15.96 16.01 -4.75
N VAL A 64 -15.84 14.82 -5.33
CA VAL A 64 -15.12 13.67 -4.79
C VAL A 64 -13.71 13.64 -5.38
N CYS A 65 -12.69 13.71 -4.52
CA CYS A 65 -11.30 13.65 -4.95
C CYS A 65 -10.97 12.30 -5.62
N PRO A 66 -10.32 12.28 -6.79
CA PRO A 66 -10.05 11.04 -7.52
C PRO A 66 -8.93 10.19 -6.89
N TRP A 67 -8.22 10.70 -5.88
CA TRP A 67 -7.15 9.96 -5.21
C TRP A 67 -7.67 9.16 -4.03
N HIS A 68 -8.43 9.76 -3.12
CA HIS A 68 -8.81 9.14 -1.84
C HIS A 68 -10.26 9.43 -1.45
N TYR A 69 -11.08 9.88 -2.40
CA TYR A 69 -12.51 10.08 -2.20
C TYR A 69 -12.92 11.16 -1.19
N TRP A 70 -11.99 11.98 -0.71
CA TRP A 70 -12.32 13.16 0.11
C TRP A 70 -13.30 14.08 -0.63
N LYS A 71 -14.32 14.53 0.09
CA LYS A 71 -15.44 15.26 -0.48
C LYS A 71 -15.46 16.71 -0.02
N PHE A 72 -15.73 17.62 -0.96
CA PHE A 72 -15.95 19.03 -0.67
C PHE A 72 -17.16 19.55 -1.44
N HIS A 73 -18.02 20.29 -0.75
CA HIS A 73 -19.22 20.88 -1.34
C HIS A 73 -18.84 21.82 -2.48
N HIS A 74 -19.43 21.62 -3.65
CA HIS A 74 -18.97 22.20 -4.90
C HIS A 74 -19.09 23.75 -4.98
N ARG A 75 -19.90 24.35 -4.09
CA ARG A 75 -20.10 25.81 -4.02
C ARG A 75 -19.34 26.48 -2.87
N THR A 76 -19.22 25.80 -1.74
CA THR A 76 -18.76 26.42 -0.47
C THR A 76 -17.38 25.92 -0.06
N GLY A 77 -16.96 24.78 -0.62
CA GLY A 77 -15.70 24.13 -0.32
C GLY A 77 -15.64 23.43 1.04
N HIS A 78 -16.73 23.42 1.84
CA HIS A 78 -16.78 22.68 3.11
C HIS A 78 -16.77 21.17 2.87
N GLY A 79 -16.21 20.42 3.81
CA GLY A 79 -16.24 18.96 3.82
C GLY A 79 -17.66 18.42 3.93
N GLU A 80 -17.81 17.11 3.72
CA GLU A 80 -19.09 16.42 3.90
C GLU A 80 -19.55 16.41 5.35
N ALA A 81 -20.78 15.94 5.58
CA ALA A 81 -21.38 15.90 6.91
C ALA A 81 -20.46 15.19 7.93
N GLY A 82 -20.18 15.84 9.06
CA GLY A 82 -19.22 15.40 10.08
C GLY A 82 -17.77 15.87 9.88
N TYR A 83 -17.45 16.46 8.72
CA TYR A 83 -16.13 16.99 8.35
C TYR A 83 -16.21 18.45 7.87
N GLU A 84 -17.26 19.18 8.23
CA GLU A 84 -17.54 20.54 7.73
C GLU A 84 -16.44 21.56 8.08
N GLN A 85 -15.62 21.25 9.08
CA GLN A 85 -14.47 22.06 9.49
C GLN A 85 -13.28 21.94 8.53
N ASP A 86 -13.21 20.86 7.73
CA ASP A 86 -12.24 20.73 6.64
C ASP A 86 -12.77 21.49 5.42
N GLN A 87 -12.09 22.53 4.98
CA GLN A 87 -12.58 23.45 3.95
C GLN A 87 -11.49 23.77 2.92
N VAL A 88 -11.80 23.58 1.65
CA VAL A 88 -11.04 24.15 0.54
C VAL A 88 -11.58 25.54 0.16
N PRO A 89 -10.74 26.46 -0.33
CA PRO A 89 -11.20 27.77 -0.78
C PRO A 89 -12.31 27.67 -1.84
N ALA A 90 -13.37 28.47 -1.71
CA ALA A 90 -14.37 28.72 -2.74
C ALA A 90 -14.11 30.09 -3.37
N TYR A 91 -14.35 30.21 -4.66
CA TYR A 91 -14.08 31.40 -5.46
C TYR A 91 -15.37 31.88 -6.13
N PRO A 92 -15.74 33.16 -6.00
CA PRO A 92 -16.89 33.70 -6.71
C PRO A 92 -16.70 33.59 -8.22
N THR A 93 -17.80 33.26 -8.90
CA THR A 93 -17.87 33.14 -10.35
C THR A 93 -18.94 34.05 -10.91
N LYS A 94 -18.74 34.57 -12.12
CA LYS A 94 -19.78 35.30 -12.87
C LYS A 94 -19.72 34.94 -14.35
N VAL A 95 -20.84 35.14 -15.04
CA VAL A 95 -20.93 35.02 -16.50
C VAL A 95 -21.28 36.39 -17.06
N GLU A 96 -20.42 36.93 -17.93
CA GLU A 96 -20.63 38.21 -18.61
C GLU A 96 -20.27 38.06 -20.08
N ASN A 97 -21.16 38.52 -20.97
CA ASN A 97 -20.97 38.46 -22.43
C ASN A 97 -20.61 37.04 -22.94
N GLY A 98 -21.24 36.01 -22.37
CA GLY A 98 -20.99 34.61 -22.74
C GLY A 98 -19.67 34.03 -22.23
N ARG A 99 -18.92 34.75 -21.37
CA ARG A 99 -17.64 34.30 -20.80
C ARG A 99 -17.75 34.09 -19.30
N VAL A 100 -17.04 33.09 -18.78
CA VAL A 100 -17.00 32.78 -17.35
C VAL A 100 -15.77 33.43 -16.73
N TYR A 101 -15.96 34.07 -15.58
CA TYR A 101 -14.91 34.71 -14.80
C TYR A 101 -14.86 34.16 -13.38
N VAL A 102 -13.66 34.11 -12.79
CA VAL A 102 -13.40 33.72 -11.40
C VAL A 102 -12.69 34.85 -10.68
N ASP A 103 -13.12 35.20 -9.46
CA ASP A 103 -12.41 36.15 -8.60
C ASP A 103 -11.52 35.42 -7.59
N LEU A 104 -10.20 35.55 -7.78
CA LEU A 104 -9.20 34.92 -6.92
C LEU A 104 -8.98 35.66 -5.58
N LEU A 105 -9.34 36.93 -5.48
CA LEU A 105 -9.16 37.74 -4.26
C LEU A 105 -10.26 37.47 -3.24
N SER A 106 -11.45 37.12 -3.71
CA SER A 106 -12.62 36.82 -2.88
C SER A 106 -12.68 35.36 -2.40
N ALA A 107 -11.54 34.66 -2.43
CA ALA A 107 -11.44 33.27 -2.02
C ALA A 107 -11.74 33.09 -0.52
N THR A 108 -12.55 32.09 -0.17
CA THR A 108 -12.68 31.71 1.25
C THR A 108 -11.38 31.10 1.77
N LYS A 109 -11.18 31.13 3.09
CA LYS A 109 -9.94 30.60 3.71
C LYS A 109 -9.92 29.08 3.63
N ARG A 110 -8.75 28.51 3.30
CA ARG A 110 -8.48 27.09 3.48
C ARG A 110 -8.42 26.77 4.99
N ARG A 111 -9.12 25.74 5.43
CA ARG A 111 -9.00 25.16 6.78
C ARG A 111 -8.74 23.68 6.62
N LYS A 112 -7.66 23.17 7.20
CA LYS A 112 -7.38 21.73 7.20
C LYS A 112 -7.69 21.19 8.59
N GLN A 113 -8.67 20.30 8.70
CA GLN A 113 -8.96 19.66 9.98
C GLN A 113 -7.77 18.77 10.39
N ALA A 114 -7.33 18.90 11.63
CA ALA A 114 -6.27 18.04 12.16
C ALA A 114 -6.86 16.67 12.51
N HIS A 115 -6.31 15.61 11.92
CA HIS A 115 -6.63 14.24 12.28
C HIS A 115 -5.49 13.65 13.10
N LYS A 116 -5.83 12.83 14.12
CA LYS A 116 -4.82 12.05 14.82
C LYS A 116 -4.13 11.12 13.81
N PRO A 117 -2.78 11.08 13.76
CA PRO A 117 -2.08 10.16 12.88
C PRO A 117 -2.50 8.72 13.16
N HIS A 118 -2.59 7.92 12.09
CA HIS A 118 -2.86 6.50 12.20
C HIS A 118 -1.77 5.82 13.08
N PRO A 119 -2.09 4.85 13.96
CA PRO A 119 -1.13 4.21 14.87
C PRO A 119 0.12 3.63 14.18
N LEU A 120 -0.02 3.16 12.95
CA LEU A 120 1.08 2.64 12.12
C LEU A 120 2.10 3.72 11.68
N ALA A 121 1.73 5.01 11.73
CA ALA A 121 2.60 6.11 11.31
C ALA A 121 3.72 6.44 12.31
N ARG A 122 3.71 5.81 13.49
CA ARG A 122 4.75 5.99 14.51
C ARG A 122 6.13 5.56 14.01
N ALA A 123 7.17 6.09 14.66
CA ALA A 123 8.54 5.70 14.34
C ALA A 123 8.76 4.20 14.59
N VAL A 124 9.47 3.55 13.66
CA VAL A 124 9.82 2.13 13.79
C VAL A 124 10.90 1.99 14.86
N SER A 125 10.60 1.23 15.91
CA SER A 125 11.54 0.96 16.99
C SER A 125 11.36 -0.47 17.49
N ARG A 126 12.41 -1.28 17.36
CA ARG A 126 12.43 -2.65 17.86
C ARG A 126 12.49 -2.62 19.39
N GLN A 127 11.48 -3.19 20.04
CA GLN A 127 11.51 -3.36 21.49
C GLN A 127 12.53 -4.44 21.91
N PRO A 128 13.18 -4.31 23.08
CA PRO A 128 14.00 -5.38 23.64
C PRO A 128 13.22 -6.69 23.78
N GLY A 129 13.94 -7.81 23.75
CA GLY A 129 13.35 -9.14 23.84
C GLY A 129 13.91 -10.13 22.82
N PRO A 130 13.42 -11.38 22.84
CA PRO A 130 13.84 -12.43 21.92
C PRO A 130 13.54 -12.05 20.46
N ILE A 131 14.10 -12.81 19.52
CA ILE A 131 13.78 -12.65 18.10
C ILE A 131 12.29 -12.95 17.88
N ARG A 132 11.65 -12.13 17.05
CA ARG A 132 10.23 -12.24 16.69
C ARG A 132 10.05 -12.73 15.28
N VAL A 133 9.32 -13.82 15.12
CA VAL A 133 9.02 -14.46 13.84
C VAL A 133 7.53 -14.29 13.53
N VAL A 134 7.21 -13.55 12.47
CA VAL A 134 5.86 -13.57 11.91
C VAL A 134 5.81 -14.55 10.75
N GLY A 135 4.93 -15.53 10.84
CA GLY A 135 4.54 -16.38 9.72
C GLY A 135 3.29 -15.83 9.05
N ILE A 136 3.32 -15.63 7.74
CA ILE A 136 2.19 -15.17 6.94
C ILE A 136 1.84 -16.27 5.94
N SER A 137 0.67 -16.87 6.11
CA SER A 137 0.09 -17.79 5.13
C SER A 137 -0.71 -17.02 4.10
N THR A 138 -0.40 -17.29 2.83
CA THR A 138 -1.15 -16.76 1.69
C THR A 138 -2.04 -17.82 1.05
N THR A 139 -2.29 -18.93 1.75
CA THR A 139 -3.23 -19.97 1.32
C THR A 139 -4.67 -19.45 1.35
N ALA A 140 -5.34 -19.50 0.19
CA ALA A 140 -6.70 -19.01 -0.02
C ALA A 140 -7.80 -20.10 0.14
N MET A 141 -7.55 -21.16 0.91
CA MET A 141 -8.57 -22.20 1.16
C MET A 141 -9.70 -21.67 2.04
N THR A 142 -10.94 -21.98 1.68
CA THR A 142 -12.16 -21.57 2.40
C THR A 142 -12.16 -22.07 3.85
N LEU A 143 -12.53 -21.20 4.79
CA LEU A 143 -12.52 -21.51 6.22
C LEU A 143 -13.61 -22.53 6.61
N ASP A 144 -14.82 -22.37 6.07
CA ASP A 144 -15.97 -23.23 6.40
C ASP A 144 -15.89 -24.65 5.81
N HIS A 145 -14.90 -24.90 4.95
CA HIS A 145 -14.67 -26.19 4.30
C HIS A 145 -13.18 -26.55 4.37
N PRO A 146 -12.68 -26.90 5.57
CA PRO A 146 -11.27 -27.10 5.80
C PRO A 146 -10.72 -28.26 4.97
N ARG A 147 -9.56 -28.02 4.36
CA ARG A 147 -8.78 -29.01 3.59
C ARG A 147 -7.33 -28.92 4.04
N PHE A 148 -6.60 -30.02 3.90
CA PHE A 148 -5.18 -30.01 4.19
C PHE A 148 -4.44 -29.04 3.25
N SER A 149 -3.62 -28.17 3.83
CA SER A 149 -2.72 -27.27 3.10
C SER A 149 -1.28 -27.58 3.48
N GLY A 150 -0.49 -28.04 2.50
CA GLY A 150 0.94 -28.26 2.70
C GLY A 150 1.69 -26.97 3.09
N SER A 151 1.31 -25.83 2.50
CA SER A 151 1.87 -24.52 2.85
C SER A 151 1.60 -24.15 4.30
N ASP A 152 0.39 -24.38 4.79
CA ASP A 152 0.05 -24.06 6.18
C ASP A 152 0.71 -25.04 7.15
N ALA A 153 0.71 -26.34 6.82
CA ALA A 153 1.31 -27.37 7.66
C ALA A 153 2.83 -27.14 7.87
N LEU A 154 3.56 -26.78 6.81
CA LEU A 154 4.98 -26.47 6.94
C LEU A 154 5.25 -25.14 7.63
N LEU A 155 4.38 -24.13 7.45
CA LEU A 155 4.47 -22.88 8.20
C LEU A 155 4.26 -23.12 9.70
N GLU A 156 3.23 -23.90 10.06
CA GLU A 156 2.94 -24.27 11.45
C GLU A 156 4.10 -25.07 12.05
N ALA A 157 4.70 -26.02 11.31
CA ALA A 157 5.87 -26.76 11.76
C ALA A 157 7.10 -25.86 12.00
N ALA A 158 7.33 -24.86 11.15
CA ALA A 158 8.41 -23.89 11.32
C ALA A 158 8.17 -23.01 12.56
N LEU A 159 6.97 -22.43 12.71
CA LEU A 159 6.65 -21.57 13.85
C LEU A 159 6.68 -22.35 15.18
N GLU A 160 6.16 -23.58 15.21
CA GLU A 160 6.19 -24.40 16.42
C GLU A 160 7.64 -24.74 16.83
N HIS A 161 8.54 -25.00 15.87
CA HIS A 161 9.95 -25.20 16.17
C HIS A 161 10.63 -23.92 16.67
N ALA A 162 10.34 -22.78 16.05
CA ALA A 162 10.84 -21.48 16.51
C ALA A 162 10.42 -21.19 17.96
N LYS A 163 9.17 -21.49 18.30
CA LYS A 163 8.65 -21.29 19.66
C LYS A 163 9.22 -22.30 20.65
N SER A 164 9.10 -23.60 20.38
CA SER A 164 9.38 -24.67 21.36
C SER A 164 10.85 -25.05 21.47
N LYS A 165 11.64 -24.95 20.38
CA LYS A 165 13.05 -25.36 20.35
C LYS A 165 14.00 -24.18 20.38
N LEU A 166 13.66 -23.10 19.68
CA LEU A 166 14.52 -21.91 19.59
C LEU A 166 14.16 -20.82 20.61
N GLN A 167 13.05 -20.97 21.34
CA GLN A 167 12.58 -20.02 22.37
C GLN A 167 12.37 -18.60 21.81
N LEU A 168 11.85 -18.51 20.59
CA LEU A 168 11.54 -17.26 19.90
C LEU A 168 10.07 -16.88 20.09
N GLU A 169 9.76 -15.60 19.95
CA GLU A 169 8.38 -15.12 19.89
C GLU A 169 7.82 -15.36 18.48
N THR A 170 6.60 -15.92 18.39
CA THR A 170 6.01 -16.28 17.09
C THR A 170 4.57 -15.81 16.96
N HIS A 171 4.22 -15.20 15.83
CA HIS A 171 2.85 -14.91 15.43
C HIS A 171 2.54 -15.55 14.08
N CYS A 172 1.31 -16.02 13.89
CA CYS A 172 0.83 -16.53 12.61
C CYS A 172 -0.32 -15.65 12.12
N ILE A 173 -0.25 -15.21 10.87
CA ILE A 173 -1.31 -14.46 10.19
C ILE A 173 -1.70 -15.25 8.94
N LYS A 174 -2.95 -15.71 8.88
CA LYS A 174 -3.52 -16.33 7.70
C LYS A 174 -4.30 -15.25 6.94
N LEU A 175 -3.81 -14.83 5.76
CA LEU A 175 -4.43 -13.71 5.02
C LEU A 175 -5.89 -13.97 4.65
N ARG A 176 -6.28 -15.24 4.49
CA ARG A 176 -7.68 -15.65 4.25
C ARG A 176 -8.64 -15.33 5.40
N GLU A 177 -8.13 -15.08 6.61
CA GLU A 177 -8.92 -14.70 7.79
C GLU A 177 -9.09 -13.18 7.90
N LEU A 178 -8.44 -12.41 7.01
CA LEU A 178 -8.48 -10.96 7.02
C LEU A 178 -9.41 -10.44 5.91
N ASN A 179 -10.25 -9.47 6.27
CA ASN A 179 -10.96 -8.65 5.30
C ASN A 179 -10.13 -7.43 4.92
N PHE A 180 -9.67 -7.35 3.68
CA PHE A 180 -8.93 -6.20 3.17
C PHE A 180 -9.14 -6.02 1.68
N ARG A 181 -9.03 -4.78 1.19
CA ARG A 181 -9.28 -4.44 -0.21
C ARG A 181 -8.04 -4.68 -1.10
N PRO A 182 -8.21 -4.94 -2.40
CA PRO A 182 -7.08 -4.90 -3.34
C PRO A 182 -6.49 -3.49 -3.43
N CYS A 183 -5.28 -3.37 -4.00
CA CYS A 183 -4.69 -2.06 -4.30
C CYS A 183 -5.42 -1.41 -5.47
N GLU A 184 -5.62 -0.09 -5.41
CA GLU A 184 -6.31 0.68 -6.45
C GLU A 184 -5.36 1.48 -7.35
N GLY A 185 -4.05 1.28 -7.19
CA GLY A 185 -3.05 1.89 -8.06
C GLY A 185 -2.94 3.42 -7.89
N TYR A 186 -3.16 3.96 -6.69
CA TYR A 186 -3.03 5.41 -6.44
C TYR A 186 -1.65 5.95 -6.81
N TYR A 187 -0.60 5.13 -6.68
CA TYR A 187 0.74 5.50 -7.14
C TYR A 187 0.77 5.85 -8.64
N SER A 188 0.02 5.12 -9.47
CA SER A 188 -0.09 5.38 -10.91
C SER A 188 -0.84 6.68 -11.24
N LYS A 189 -1.53 7.28 -10.26
CA LYS A 189 -2.11 8.62 -10.37
C LYS A 189 -1.14 9.70 -9.93
N SER A 190 -0.40 9.45 -8.85
CA SER A 190 0.64 10.34 -8.33
C SER A 190 1.49 9.63 -7.30
N ALA A 191 2.80 9.91 -7.29
CA ALA A 191 3.70 9.45 -6.23
C ALA A 191 3.25 9.89 -4.83
N GLN A 192 2.55 11.03 -4.72
CA GLN A 192 2.03 11.56 -3.45
C GLN A 192 0.70 10.92 -3.02
N ALA A 193 0.00 10.23 -3.92
CA ALA A 193 -1.27 9.59 -3.60
C ALA A 193 -1.06 8.24 -2.87
N CYS A 194 0.05 7.53 -3.11
CA CYS A 194 0.34 6.30 -2.38
C CYS A 194 1.13 6.62 -1.09
N THR A 195 0.41 6.75 0.03
CA THR A 195 0.99 7.15 1.33
C THR A 195 1.33 5.98 2.24
N TRP A 196 2.18 6.24 3.24
CA TRP A 196 2.38 5.37 4.40
C TRP A 196 1.79 6.02 5.67
N PRO A 197 0.98 5.31 6.47
CA PRO A 197 0.42 3.97 6.23
C PRO A 197 -0.45 3.92 4.97
N CYS A 198 -0.78 2.73 4.46
CA CYS A 198 -1.54 2.62 3.20
C CYS A 198 -2.83 3.46 3.23
N SER A 199 -3.03 4.32 2.23
CA SER A 199 -4.20 5.21 2.17
C SER A 199 -5.53 4.45 2.28
N ILE A 200 -5.63 3.25 1.68
CA ILE A 200 -6.86 2.44 1.74
C ILE A 200 -7.16 1.99 3.18
N THR A 201 -6.14 1.57 3.93
CA THR A 201 -6.28 1.23 5.35
C THR A 201 -6.65 2.45 6.20
N GLN A 202 -6.17 3.65 5.84
CA GLN A 202 -6.56 4.88 6.52
C GLN A 202 -8.01 5.29 6.23
N MET A 203 -8.51 5.01 5.03
CA MET A 203 -9.87 5.36 4.59
C MET A 203 -10.94 4.39 5.08
N ASP A 204 -10.58 3.12 5.27
CA ASP A 204 -11.50 2.05 5.64
C ASP A 204 -11.11 1.47 7.00
N PRO A 205 -11.79 1.85 8.10
CA PRO A 205 -11.49 1.35 9.44
C PRO A 205 -11.78 -0.15 9.59
N THR A 206 -12.42 -0.79 8.61
CA THR A 206 -12.68 -2.23 8.59
C THR A 206 -11.63 -3.02 7.80
N ASP A 207 -10.71 -2.36 7.11
CA ASP A 207 -9.60 -2.98 6.38
C ASP A 207 -8.56 -3.52 7.36
N GLN A 208 -8.41 -4.84 7.41
CA GLN A 208 -7.61 -5.54 8.42
C GLN A 208 -6.16 -5.79 7.99
N LEU A 209 -5.70 -5.15 6.91
CA LEU A 209 -4.31 -5.26 6.46
C LEU A 209 -3.35 -4.50 7.40
N ASP A 210 -3.88 -3.60 8.22
CA ASP A 210 -3.17 -2.95 9.32
C ASP A 210 -2.45 -3.94 10.24
N ARG A 211 -3.05 -5.11 10.50
CA ARG A 211 -2.45 -6.21 11.29
C ARG A 211 -1.17 -6.75 10.65
N VAL A 212 -1.14 -6.86 9.33
CA VAL A 212 0.05 -7.29 8.58
C VAL A 212 1.11 -6.21 8.66
N TYR A 213 0.75 -4.95 8.42
CA TYR A 213 1.67 -3.82 8.53
C TYR A 213 2.29 -3.70 9.92
N GLU A 214 1.48 -3.83 10.96
CA GLU A 214 1.91 -3.84 12.35
C GLU A 214 2.92 -4.97 12.59
N ALA A 215 2.58 -6.18 12.16
CA ALA A 215 3.43 -7.34 12.35
C ALA A 215 4.78 -7.22 11.62
N ILE A 216 4.79 -6.84 10.33
CA ILE A 216 6.03 -6.81 9.54
C ILE A 216 6.88 -5.57 9.80
N VAL A 217 6.28 -4.39 9.99
CA VAL A 217 7.04 -3.14 10.15
C VAL A 217 7.48 -2.98 11.60
N HIS A 218 6.55 -3.13 12.55
CA HIS A 218 6.79 -2.71 13.93
C HIS A 218 7.19 -3.85 14.86
N TRP A 219 6.75 -5.08 14.59
CA TRP A 219 6.92 -6.19 15.53
C TRP A 219 8.04 -7.18 15.16
N ALA A 220 8.04 -7.70 13.93
CA ALA A 220 8.87 -8.84 13.55
C ALA A 220 10.33 -8.50 13.22
N ASP A 221 11.21 -9.45 13.48
CA ASP A 221 12.60 -9.48 12.99
C ASP A 221 12.72 -10.44 11.80
N VAL A 222 11.94 -11.52 11.79
CA VAL A 222 11.86 -12.51 10.73
C VAL A 222 10.45 -12.55 10.16
N ILE A 223 10.35 -12.47 8.83
CA ILE A 223 9.12 -12.57 8.05
C ILE A 223 9.18 -13.87 7.24
N LEU A 224 8.39 -14.87 7.64
CA LEU A 224 8.21 -16.12 6.92
C LEU A 224 6.94 -16.03 6.07
N ILE A 225 7.07 -16.05 4.74
CA ILE A 225 5.91 -16.15 3.84
C ILE A 225 5.75 -17.59 3.39
N SER A 226 4.56 -18.15 3.59
CA SER A 226 4.19 -19.45 3.04
C SER A 226 3.12 -19.29 1.97
N THR A 227 3.44 -19.71 0.75
CA THR A 227 2.56 -19.56 -0.42
C THR A 227 2.42 -20.87 -1.18
N PRO A 228 1.20 -21.22 -1.64
CA PRO A 228 1.05 -22.23 -2.67
C PRO A 228 1.46 -21.65 -4.03
N ILE A 229 1.87 -22.52 -4.96
CA ILE A 229 2.03 -22.21 -6.37
C ILE A 229 0.66 -22.34 -7.06
N ARG A 230 0.25 -21.29 -7.77
CA ARG A 230 -0.99 -21.24 -8.55
C ARG A 230 -0.67 -20.70 -9.94
N TRP A 231 -0.88 -21.50 -10.98
CA TRP A 231 -0.53 -21.12 -12.35
C TRP A 231 0.92 -20.62 -12.48
N GLY A 232 1.85 -21.32 -11.83
CA GLY A 232 3.26 -20.95 -11.79
C GLY A 232 3.58 -19.67 -11.00
N ASN A 233 2.63 -19.10 -10.26
CA ASN A 233 2.84 -17.86 -9.51
C ASN A 233 2.60 -18.08 -8.01
N ALA A 234 3.05 -17.14 -7.19
CA ALA A 234 2.57 -17.03 -5.82
C ALA A 234 1.04 -16.84 -5.80
N SER A 235 0.40 -17.21 -4.69
CA SER A 235 -1.06 -17.13 -4.56
C SER A 235 -1.63 -15.72 -4.79
N SER A 236 -2.91 -15.63 -5.16
CA SER A 236 -3.60 -14.33 -5.30
C SER A 236 -3.61 -13.51 -4.01
N LEU A 237 -3.69 -14.15 -2.84
CA LEU A 237 -3.61 -13.44 -1.55
C LEU A 237 -2.22 -12.84 -1.29
N TYR A 238 -1.15 -13.49 -1.76
CA TYR A 238 0.19 -12.91 -1.73
C TYR A 238 0.21 -11.60 -2.53
N TYR A 239 -0.23 -11.63 -3.79
CA TYR A 239 -0.26 -10.44 -4.65
C TYR A 239 -1.15 -9.33 -4.08
N LYS A 240 -2.35 -9.66 -3.63
CA LYS A 240 -3.26 -8.70 -2.99
C LYS A 240 -2.62 -8.00 -1.78
N MET A 241 -1.78 -8.71 -1.01
CA MET A 241 -1.01 -8.13 0.09
C MET A 241 0.15 -7.27 -0.42
N VAL A 242 1.03 -7.79 -1.28
CA VAL A 242 2.25 -7.07 -1.68
C VAL A 242 1.97 -5.85 -2.56
N GLU A 243 0.92 -5.87 -3.37
CA GLU A 243 0.44 -4.69 -4.12
C GLU A 243 0.06 -3.54 -3.18
N ARG A 244 -0.56 -3.87 -2.04
CA ARG A 244 -0.89 -2.91 -0.98
C ARG A 244 0.35 -2.49 -0.18
N MET A 245 1.42 -3.27 -0.17
CA MET A 245 2.71 -2.92 0.44
C MET A 245 3.57 -2.01 -0.45
N ASN A 246 3.12 -1.63 -1.65
CA ASN A 246 3.81 -0.61 -2.46
C ASN A 246 4.00 0.71 -1.70
N CYS A 247 3.14 1.02 -0.72
CA CYS A 247 3.33 2.15 0.19
C CYS A 247 4.64 2.08 1.01
N ILE A 248 5.10 0.87 1.36
CA ILE A 248 6.38 0.62 2.06
C ILE A 248 7.53 0.85 1.09
N GLN A 249 7.48 0.29 -0.12
CA GLN A 249 8.50 0.52 -1.15
C GLN A 249 8.62 2.02 -1.52
N ASN A 250 7.50 2.75 -1.47
CA ASN A 250 7.53 4.20 -1.70
C ASN A 250 8.26 4.95 -0.58
N GLN A 251 8.30 4.43 0.65
CA GLN A 251 9.11 5.02 1.71
C GLN A 251 10.62 4.90 1.41
N GLU A 252 11.04 3.77 0.84
CA GLU A 252 12.42 3.56 0.39
C GLU A 252 12.81 4.55 -0.72
N THR A 253 11.96 4.64 -1.75
CA THR A 253 12.28 5.32 -3.00
C THR A 253 12.05 6.83 -2.99
N ILE A 254 11.00 7.31 -2.30
CA ILE A 254 10.57 8.71 -2.36
C ILE A 254 10.85 9.43 -1.04
N ALA A 255 10.68 8.75 0.09
CA ALA A 255 10.80 9.36 1.42
C ALA A 255 12.16 9.14 2.11
N ASN A 256 13.04 8.30 1.55
CA ASN A 256 14.30 7.88 2.17
C ASN A 256 14.10 7.36 3.61
N LYS A 257 13.05 6.55 3.81
CA LYS A 257 12.68 5.93 5.08
C LYS A 257 12.70 4.41 4.91
N HIS A 258 13.57 3.75 5.68
CA HIS A 258 13.80 2.32 5.55
C HIS A 258 12.97 1.51 6.55
N LEU A 259 11.70 1.23 6.23
CA LEU A 259 10.75 0.66 7.20
C LEU A 259 11.03 -0.81 7.55
N LEU A 260 11.59 -1.59 6.62
CA LEU A 260 11.91 -3.01 6.85
C LEU A 260 13.42 -3.25 6.97
N LYS A 261 14.20 -2.20 7.28
CA LYS A 261 15.62 -2.31 7.57
C LYS A 261 15.86 -3.31 8.72
N ASN A 262 16.94 -4.08 8.60
CA ASN A 262 17.37 -5.07 9.60
C ASN A 262 16.34 -6.18 9.85
N LYS A 263 15.53 -6.52 8.84
CA LYS A 263 14.59 -7.64 8.90
C LYS A 263 15.00 -8.73 7.92
N VAL A 264 14.73 -9.97 8.30
CA VAL A 264 15.01 -11.15 7.50
C VAL A 264 13.73 -11.67 6.86
N ALA A 265 13.75 -11.96 5.57
CA ALA A 265 12.68 -12.64 4.87
C ALA A 265 13.08 -14.08 4.49
N ALA A 266 12.13 -15.00 4.58
CA ALA A 266 12.31 -16.42 4.27
C ALA A 266 11.01 -17.02 3.73
N PHE A 267 11.08 -18.07 2.92
CA PHE A 267 9.94 -18.53 2.13
C PHE A 267 9.67 -20.03 2.16
N ILE A 268 8.40 -20.41 2.25
CA ILE A 268 7.92 -21.78 2.09
C ILE A 268 7.04 -21.81 0.84
N ILE A 269 7.45 -22.56 -0.18
CA ILE A 269 6.81 -22.55 -1.51
C ILE A 269 6.28 -23.96 -1.82
N MET A 270 4.96 -24.12 -1.93
CA MET A 270 4.36 -25.44 -2.14
C MET A 270 3.58 -25.52 -3.45
N GLY A 271 4.03 -26.38 -4.37
CA GLY A 271 3.30 -26.73 -5.59
C GLY A 271 3.02 -28.23 -5.64
N GLY A 272 1.94 -28.62 -6.31
CA GLY A 272 1.80 -29.99 -6.79
C GLY A 272 2.66 -30.19 -8.05
N GLN A 273 2.57 -29.24 -8.97
CA GLN A 273 3.37 -29.14 -10.20
C GLN A 273 4.52 -28.13 -10.04
N ASP A 274 5.14 -27.75 -11.15
CA ASP A 274 6.40 -27.01 -11.23
C ASP A 274 6.32 -25.47 -11.02
N ASN A 275 7.47 -24.81 -11.15
CA ASN A 275 7.77 -23.37 -11.11
C ASN A 275 8.17 -22.79 -9.74
N VAL A 276 8.81 -23.60 -8.90
CA VAL A 276 9.35 -23.17 -7.60
C VAL A 276 10.27 -21.96 -7.74
N GLN A 277 11.24 -22.01 -8.67
CA GLN A 277 12.25 -20.96 -8.84
C GLN A 277 11.63 -19.66 -9.33
N GLY A 278 10.61 -19.73 -10.19
CA GLY A 278 9.84 -18.57 -10.64
C GLY A 278 9.16 -17.87 -9.46
N VAL A 279 8.49 -18.64 -8.60
CA VAL A 279 7.84 -18.11 -7.39
C VAL A 279 8.85 -17.58 -6.37
N ALA A 280 9.99 -18.26 -6.18
CA ALA A 280 11.07 -17.77 -5.33
C ALA A 280 11.60 -16.42 -5.83
N GLY A 281 11.77 -16.26 -7.14
CA GLY A 281 12.15 -14.99 -7.77
C GLY A 281 11.14 -13.86 -7.49
N GLN A 282 9.85 -14.14 -7.58
CA GLN A 282 8.77 -13.17 -7.28
C GLN A 282 8.84 -12.68 -5.83
N LEU A 283 9.05 -13.60 -4.89
CA LEU A 283 9.13 -13.32 -3.45
C LEU A 283 10.40 -12.53 -3.11
N MET A 284 11.55 -13.04 -3.55
CA MET A 284 12.85 -12.43 -3.26
C MET A 284 12.97 -11.03 -3.86
N THR A 285 12.51 -10.83 -5.11
CA THR A 285 12.56 -9.51 -5.77
C THR A 285 11.78 -8.46 -4.99
N PHE A 286 10.57 -8.79 -4.54
CA PHE A 286 9.76 -7.84 -3.79
C PHE A 286 10.41 -7.53 -2.43
N PHE A 287 10.78 -8.56 -1.66
CA PHE A 287 11.33 -8.36 -0.32
C PHE A 287 12.71 -7.70 -0.34
N SER A 288 13.52 -7.89 -1.39
CA SER A 288 14.79 -7.17 -1.55
C SER A 288 14.56 -5.67 -1.80
N GLU A 289 13.56 -5.33 -2.61
CA GLU A 289 13.23 -3.94 -2.96
C GLU A 289 12.69 -3.13 -1.78
N VAL A 290 12.13 -3.78 -0.76
CA VAL A 290 11.67 -3.14 0.48
C VAL A 290 12.69 -3.22 1.63
N GLY A 291 13.92 -3.67 1.34
CA GLY A 291 15.04 -3.60 2.28
C GLY A 291 15.26 -4.81 3.18
N CYS A 292 14.46 -5.88 3.03
CA CYS A 292 14.70 -7.12 3.76
C CYS A 292 15.98 -7.82 3.26
N GLN A 293 16.55 -8.62 4.15
CA GLN A 293 17.71 -9.45 3.88
C GLN A 293 17.32 -10.94 3.92
N PHE A 294 18.18 -11.79 3.37
CA PHE A 294 17.90 -13.21 3.21
C PHE A 294 18.94 -14.06 3.93
N PRO A 295 18.56 -15.13 4.64
CA PRO A 295 19.52 -16.09 5.14
C PRO A 295 20.08 -16.93 3.98
N GLN A 296 21.16 -17.68 4.24
CA GLN A 296 21.59 -18.72 3.30
C GLN A 296 20.44 -19.71 3.04
N PHE A 297 20.23 -20.10 1.78
CA PHE A 297 19.09 -20.91 1.35
C PHE A 297 17.74 -20.34 1.83
N PRO A 298 17.29 -19.18 1.30
CA PRO A 298 16.20 -18.41 1.89
C PRO A 298 14.80 -18.99 1.66
N PHE A 299 14.70 -20.13 0.99
CA PHE A 299 13.43 -20.83 0.82
C PHE A 299 13.59 -22.34 0.95
N ILE A 300 12.49 -22.97 1.34
CA ILE A 300 12.26 -24.40 1.09
C ILE A 300 11.09 -24.53 0.13
N ALA A 301 11.06 -25.62 -0.63
CA ALA A 301 10.00 -25.83 -1.59
C ALA A 301 9.70 -27.30 -1.84
N HIS A 302 8.49 -27.55 -2.33
CA HIS A 302 8.04 -28.84 -2.81
C HIS A 302 7.32 -28.69 -4.15
N SER A 303 7.59 -29.62 -5.06
CA SER A 303 6.94 -29.81 -6.35
C SER A 303 7.17 -31.26 -6.79
N ARG A 304 6.18 -31.87 -7.44
CA ARG A 304 6.32 -33.19 -8.06
C ARG A 304 6.66 -33.13 -9.55
N GLY A 305 6.83 -31.92 -10.10
CA GLY A 305 7.16 -31.66 -11.50
C GLY A 305 5.93 -31.46 -12.39
N TRP A 306 6.17 -30.96 -13.61
CA TRP A 306 5.11 -30.56 -14.56
C TRP A 306 4.11 -31.67 -14.87
N SER A 307 4.57 -32.91 -15.04
CA SER A 307 3.74 -34.06 -15.43
C SER A 307 2.99 -34.72 -14.27
N ALA A 308 3.12 -34.21 -13.03
CA ALA A 308 2.44 -34.77 -11.88
C ALA A 308 0.98 -34.30 -11.84
N GLU A 309 0.04 -35.19 -12.17
CA GLU A 309 -1.42 -34.93 -12.13
C GLU A 309 -2.12 -35.62 -10.94
N ASP A 310 -1.48 -36.58 -10.28
CA ASP A 310 -2.02 -37.29 -9.09
C ASP A 310 -1.82 -36.43 -7.83
N MET A 311 -2.79 -35.56 -7.55
CA MET A 311 -2.73 -34.59 -6.45
C MET A 311 -3.05 -35.22 -5.09
N GLU A 312 -3.79 -36.33 -5.05
CA GLU A 312 -4.09 -37.08 -3.84
C GLU A 312 -2.81 -37.65 -3.24
N ARG A 313 -1.93 -38.23 -4.06
CA ARG A 313 -0.61 -38.68 -3.60
C ARG A 313 0.27 -37.53 -3.13
N ASN A 314 0.17 -36.35 -3.74
CA ASN A 314 0.93 -35.17 -3.30
C ASN A 314 0.59 -34.79 -1.85
N VAL A 315 -0.69 -34.81 -1.48
CA VAL A 315 -1.11 -34.52 -0.10
C VAL A 315 -0.51 -35.51 0.88
N ILE A 316 -0.60 -36.82 0.57
CA ILE A 316 -0.06 -37.89 1.42
C ILE A 316 1.47 -37.75 1.57
N GLU A 317 2.17 -37.45 0.47
CA GLU A 317 3.62 -37.27 0.46
C GLU A 317 4.04 -36.11 1.37
N VAL A 318 3.40 -34.94 1.22
CA VAL A 318 3.69 -33.77 2.05
C VAL A 318 3.33 -34.00 3.52
N GLN A 319 2.21 -34.65 3.80
CA GLN A 319 1.78 -34.98 5.16
C GLN A 319 2.79 -35.89 5.88
N ASN A 320 3.38 -36.84 5.16
CA ASN A 320 4.25 -37.84 5.76
C ASN A 320 5.74 -37.47 5.69
N SER A 321 6.15 -36.55 4.81
CA SER A 321 7.55 -36.18 4.65
C SER A 321 8.14 -35.56 5.92
N ARG A 322 9.13 -36.26 6.47
CA ARG A 322 9.96 -35.76 7.58
C ARG A 322 10.92 -34.69 7.08
N GLU A 323 11.43 -34.87 5.87
CA GLU A 323 12.41 -34.00 5.21
C GLU A 323 11.85 -32.59 5.00
N LEU A 324 10.59 -32.47 4.53
CA LEU A 324 9.93 -31.17 4.37
C LEU A 324 9.74 -30.47 5.72
N ARG A 325 9.35 -31.21 6.77
CA ARG A 325 9.23 -30.66 8.13
C ARG A 325 10.58 -30.19 8.67
N GLU A 326 11.61 -31.03 8.61
CA GLU A 326 12.96 -30.67 9.04
C GLU A 326 13.54 -29.49 8.23
N GLY A 327 13.26 -29.44 6.93
CA GLY A 327 13.61 -28.32 6.07
C GLY A 327 12.97 -27.01 6.53
N ALA A 328 11.68 -27.04 6.89
CA ALA A 328 10.94 -25.87 7.38
C ALA A 328 11.48 -25.38 8.74
N GLN A 329 11.83 -26.32 9.62
CA GLN A 329 12.46 -26.03 10.91
C GLN A 329 13.86 -25.42 10.74
N ALA A 330 14.67 -26.00 9.87
CA ALA A 330 15.98 -25.46 9.52
C ALA A 330 15.88 -24.08 8.86
N LEU A 331 14.79 -23.77 8.15
CA LEU A 331 14.56 -22.46 7.50
C LEU A 331 14.35 -21.37 8.53
N VAL A 332 13.49 -21.61 9.52
CA VAL A 332 13.29 -20.62 10.57
C VAL A 332 14.54 -20.46 11.45
N ALA A 333 15.29 -21.53 11.69
CA ALA A 333 16.52 -21.48 12.48
C ALA A 333 17.57 -20.55 11.84
N ARG A 334 17.89 -20.77 10.55
CA ARG A 334 18.86 -19.93 9.83
C ARG A 334 18.37 -18.49 9.63
N ALA A 335 17.07 -18.29 9.44
CA ALA A 335 16.48 -16.96 9.40
C ALA A 335 16.62 -16.23 10.75
N ALA A 336 16.40 -16.94 11.85
CA ALA A 336 16.58 -16.38 13.19
C ALA A 336 18.05 -16.06 13.50
N ASP A 337 19.00 -16.88 13.08
CA ASP A 337 20.43 -16.60 13.28
C ASP A 337 20.88 -15.36 12.50
N MET A 338 20.44 -15.22 11.24
CA MET A 338 20.63 -13.99 10.46
C MET A 338 19.99 -12.77 11.15
N ALA A 339 18.80 -12.93 11.74
CA ALA A 339 18.13 -11.85 12.45
C ALA A 339 18.88 -11.45 13.74
N LYS A 340 19.46 -12.40 14.49
CA LYS A 340 20.31 -12.09 15.65
C LYS A 340 21.51 -11.22 15.25
N LEU A 341 22.14 -11.53 14.11
CA LEU A 341 23.22 -10.71 13.57
C LEU A 341 22.75 -9.29 13.21
N MET A 342 21.54 -9.14 12.65
CA MET A 342 20.98 -7.83 12.27
C MET A 342 20.48 -7.01 13.45
N VAL A 343 19.98 -7.64 14.50
CA VAL A 343 19.57 -6.96 15.73
C VAL A 343 20.81 -6.51 16.52
N GLY A 344 21.87 -7.32 16.52
CA GLY A 344 23.14 -6.98 17.16
C GLY A 344 24.02 -6.02 16.34
N GLY A 345 23.87 -6.01 15.01
CA GLY A 345 24.62 -5.17 14.09
C GLY A 345 23.86 -3.92 13.66
N GLN A 346 24.57 -2.83 13.36
CA GLN A 346 23.97 -1.64 12.75
C GLN A 346 24.52 -1.47 11.33
N LEU A 347 23.64 -1.59 10.33
CA LEU A 347 23.95 -1.05 9.00
C LEU A 347 24.04 0.49 9.12
N PRO A 348 25.12 1.13 8.63
CA PRO A 348 25.26 2.58 8.63
C PRO A 348 24.05 3.28 7.99
N GLY A 349 23.67 4.43 8.53
CA GLY A 349 22.53 5.23 8.06
C GLY A 349 22.87 6.13 6.88
N HIS A 350 23.45 5.60 5.81
CA HIS A 350 23.69 6.40 4.60
C HIS A 350 22.41 6.52 3.77
N PRO A 351 22.08 7.70 3.22
CA PRO A 351 21.03 7.83 2.22
C PRO A 351 21.32 6.88 1.05
N LEU A 352 20.31 6.13 0.61
CA LEU A 352 20.47 5.30 -0.58
C LEU A 352 20.51 6.19 -1.82
N ALA A 353 21.47 5.92 -2.71
CA ALA A 353 21.49 6.54 -4.02
C ALA A 353 20.16 6.24 -4.74
N ARG A 354 19.52 7.29 -5.27
CA ARG A 354 18.21 7.19 -5.93
C ARG A 354 18.29 6.86 -7.43
N GLY A 355 19.50 6.72 -7.98
CA GLY A 355 19.73 6.48 -9.40
C GLY A 355 18.92 5.29 -9.92
N GLY A 356 18.15 5.51 -10.98
CA GLY A 356 17.32 4.48 -11.63
C GLY A 356 16.10 4.00 -10.84
N ARG A 357 15.76 4.64 -9.70
CA ARG A 357 14.59 4.27 -8.88
C ARG A 357 13.39 5.18 -9.16
N LYS A 358 12.21 4.76 -8.67
CA LYS A 358 10.94 5.48 -8.79
C LYS A 358 11.09 6.98 -8.49
N ALA A 359 10.50 7.83 -9.34
CA ALA A 359 10.46 9.29 -9.19
C ALA A 359 11.82 10.01 -9.12
N HIS A 360 12.90 9.37 -9.61
CA HIS A 360 14.16 10.05 -9.85
C HIS A 360 14.09 10.84 -11.15
N GLN A 361 14.28 12.17 -11.05
CA GLN A 361 14.42 13.03 -12.23
C GLN A 361 15.74 12.70 -12.91
N LEU A 362 15.69 12.32 -14.18
CA LEU A 362 16.90 12.09 -14.96
C LEU A 362 17.55 13.44 -15.28
N ASP A 363 18.88 13.47 -15.37
CA ASP A 363 19.62 14.67 -15.77
C ASP A 363 19.21 15.20 -17.15
N SER A 364 18.58 14.34 -17.96
CA SER A 364 18.02 14.67 -19.28
C SER A 364 16.63 15.31 -19.23
N GLU A 365 15.95 15.31 -18.09
CA GLU A 365 14.61 15.90 -17.97
C GLU A 365 14.72 17.42 -17.79
N PRO A 366 14.00 18.22 -18.60
CA PRO A 366 14.03 19.67 -18.45
C PRO A 366 13.59 20.06 -17.05
N THR A 367 14.35 20.96 -16.41
CA THR A 367 13.93 21.62 -15.16
C THR A 367 12.72 22.48 -15.47
N GLY A 368 11.52 21.94 -15.23
CA GLY A 368 10.24 22.61 -15.45
C GLY A 368 9.89 23.63 -14.37
#